data_AF-A0A668SJD4-F1
#
_entry.id   AF-A0A668SJD4-F1
#
_cell.length_a   1.000
_cell.length_b   1.000
_cell.length_c   1.000
_cell.angle_alpha   90.00
_cell.angle_beta   90.00
_cell.angle_gamma   90.00
#
_symmetry.space_group_name_H-M   'P 1'
#
loop_
_entity.id
_entity.type
_entity.pdbx_description
1 polymer ?
#
loop_
_entity_poly.entity_id
_entity_poly.type
_entity_poly.pdbx_seq_one_letter_code
_entity_poly.pdbx_strand_id
1 'polypeptide(L)'
;TLIYFIKLLHCVFIYLFIFALDRECSDLRVEGGNITVECSFYIFGKWKLLCKDQCERGNILIETANVVAQSGRYFMTYKEEEFPTRHAVFSVSITQLEKSDSGLYRCYLDRNLDPYLFDSFQLMVTEGERMCNLFTSVMFLIVSLFAASTLGPQSLSTSTTISKQPEITFLNSGALKYILQVISLNPET
;
A
#
# COMPACT_ATOMS: atom_id res chain seq x y z
N THR A 1 5.63 -12.09 35.44
CA THR A 1 4.33 -12.28 34.76
C THR A 1 3.74 -10.96 34.25
N LEU A 2 3.56 -9.94 35.09
CA LEU A 2 3.00 -8.64 34.69
C LEU A 2 3.80 -7.91 33.60
N ILE A 3 5.13 -7.89 33.69
CA ILE A 3 6.02 -7.31 32.66
C ILE A 3 5.85 -8.01 31.30
N TYR A 4 5.62 -9.33 31.32
CA TYR A 4 5.42 -10.12 30.11
C TYR A 4 4.07 -9.80 29.45
N PHE A 5 3.02 -9.61 30.26
CA PHE A 5 1.71 -9.16 29.81
C PHE A 5 1.76 -7.75 29.22
N ILE A 6 2.47 -6.81 29.85
CA ILE A 6 2.64 -5.44 29.32
C ILE A 6 3.41 -5.47 28.00
N LYS A 7 4.47 -6.27 27.89
CA LYS A 7 5.23 -6.44 26.64
C LYS A 7 4.38 -7.05 25.53
N LEU A 8 3.62 -8.09 25.83
CA LEU A 8 2.73 -8.72 24.86
C LEU A 8 1.65 -7.74 24.39
N LEU A 9 1.05 -6.98 25.31
CA LEU A 9 0.06 -5.96 24.99
C LEU A 9 0.64 -4.87 24.08
N HIS A 10 1.84 -4.37 24.37
CA HIS A 10 2.53 -3.40 23.52
C HIS A 10 2.86 -3.96 22.13
N CYS A 11 3.35 -5.20 22.03
CA CYS A 11 3.61 -5.83 20.74
C CYS A 11 2.33 -5.97 19.90
N VAL A 12 1.20 -6.34 20.54
CA VAL A 12 -0.10 -6.43 19.86
C VAL A 12 -0.56 -5.05 19.39
N PHE A 13 -0.45 -4.01 20.22
CA PHE A 13 -0.77 -2.64 19.81
C PHE A 13 0.11 -2.16 18.65
N ILE A 14 1.41 -2.43 18.69
CA ILE A 14 2.34 -2.08 17.62
C ILE A 14 1.98 -2.81 16.33
N TYR A 15 1.71 -4.12 16.40
CA TYR A 15 1.28 -4.90 15.24
C TYR A 15 -0.01 -4.33 14.63
N LEU A 16 -1.03 -4.07 15.45
CA LEU A 16 -2.28 -3.45 14.98
C LEU A 16 -2.04 -2.07 14.34
N PHE A 17 -1.13 -1.28 14.88
CA PHE A 17 -0.77 0.03 14.33
C PHE A 17 -0.01 -0.08 13.00
N ILE A 18 0.91 -1.02 12.87
CA ILE A 18 1.61 -1.33 11.60
C ILE A 18 0.60 -1.78 10.54
N PHE A 19 -0.30 -2.70 10.89
CA PHE A 19 -1.35 -3.17 9.98
C PHE A 19 -2.29 -2.05 9.54
N ALA A 20 -2.59 -1.08 10.42
CA ALA A 20 -3.38 0.08 10.07
C ALA A 20 -2.64 1.03 9.11
N LEU A 21 -1.36 1.32 9.37
CA LEU A 21 -0.53 2.19 8.54
C LEU A 21 -0.23 1.59 7.15
N ASP A 22 0.02 0.28 7.07
CA ASP A 22 0.22 -0.41 5.78
C ASP A 22 -1.04 -0.30 4.90
N ARG A 23 -2.23 -0.35 5.52
CA ARG A 23 -3.50 -0.16 4.84
C ARG A 23 -3.63 1.26 4.28
N GLU A 24 -3.31 2.26 5.11
CA GLU A 24 -3.32 3.68 4.72
C GLU A 24 -2.37 3.96 3.55
N CYS A 25 -1.22 3.27 3.50
CA CYS A 25 -0.28 3.41 2.40
C CYS A 25 -0.71 2.66 1.12
N SER A 26 -1.37 1.52 1.25
CA SER A 26 -1.77 0.70 0.10
C SER A 26 -2.76 1.40 -0.85
N ASP A 27 -3.52 2.37 -0.32
CA ASP A 27 -4.49 3.18 -1.06
C ASP A 27 -3.87 4.42 -1.72
N LEU A 28 -2.63 4.78 -1.33
CA LEU A 28 -1.89 5.87 -1.95
C LEU A 28 -1.29 5.39 -3.28
N ARG A 29 -1.42 6.25 -4.29
CA ARG A 29 -0.72 6.11 -5.57
C ARG A 29 0.39 7.14 -5.68
N VAL A 30 1.42 6.77 -6.42
CA VAL A 30 2.60 7.60 -6.63
C VAL A 30 2.51 8.25 -8.01
N GLU A 31 2.92 9.51 -8.09
CA GLU A 31 3.06 10.25 -9.34
C GLU A 31 3.95 9.51 -10.36
N GLY A 32 3.57 9.55 -11.63
CA GLY A 32 4.15 8.76 -12.71
C GLY A 32 3.71 7.30 -12.75
N GLY A 33 3.07 6.80 -11.68
CA GLY A 33 2.53 5.45 -11.60
C GLY A 33 1.24 5.24 -12.40
N ASN A 34 0.68 4.04 -12.31
CA ASN A 34 -0.58 3.66 -12.95
C ASN A 34 -1.55 3.07 -11.92
N ILE A 35 -2.84 3.15 -12.19
CA ILE A 35 -3.88 2.47 -11.41
C ILE A 35 -4.86 1.78 -12.34
N THR A 36 -5.41 0.64 -11.89
CA THR A 36 -6.61 0.04 -12.45
C THR A 36 -7.63 -0.13 -11.33
N VAL A 37 -8.86 0.31 -11.57
CA VAL A 37 -10.00 0.19 -10.65
C VAL A 37 -11.12 -0.58 -11.34
N GLU A 38 -11.75 -1.49 -10.62
CA GLU A 38 -12.90 -2.24 -11.11
C GLU A 38 -14.18 -1.68 -10.51
N CYS A 39 -15.07 -1.20 -11.37
CA CYS A 39 -16.42 -0.76 -11.04
C CYS A 39 -17.39 -1.91 -11.37
N SER A 40 -18.06 -2.43 -10.34
CA SER A 40 -18.83 -3.68 -10.44
C SER A 40 -20.33 -3.43 -10.36
N PHE A 41 -21.10 -4.08 -11.22
CA PHE A 41 -22.56 -3.94 -11.28
C PHE A 41 -23.24 -5.30 -11.36
N TYR A 42 -24.38 -5.46 -10.68
CA TYR A 42 -25.21 -6.68 -10.74
C TYR A 42 -26.18 -6.70 -11.93
N ILE A 43 -25.91 -5.86 -12.93
CA ILE A 43 -26.67 -5.76 -14.17
C ILE A 43 -25.71 -5.46 -15.32
N PHE A 44 -26.13 -5.84 -16.52
CA PHE A 44 -25.43 -5.48 -17.75
C PHE A 44 -25.82 -4.09 -18.19
N GLY A 45 -24.92 -3.42 -18.88
CA GLY A 45 -25.22 -2.14 -19.51
C GLY A 45 -24.42 -1.93 -20.78
N LYS A 46 -24.91 -1.06 -21.65
CA LYS A 46 -24.28 -0.80 -22.95
C LYS A 46 -23.28 0.33 -22.87
N TRP A 47 -23.69 1.46 -22.32
CA TRP A 47 -22.88 2.65 -22.15
C TRP A 47 -22.13 2.65 -20.83
N LYS A 48 -20.86 3.00 -20.87
CA LYS A 48 -20.05 3.22 -19.67
C LYS A 48 -19.37 4.57 -19.75
N LEU A 49 -19.21 5.20 -18.60
CA LEU A 49 -18.73 6.57 -18.47
C LEU A 49 -17.89 6.67 -17.19
N LEU A 50 -16.70 7.25 -17.29
CA LEU A 50 -15.89 7.66 -16.15
C LEU A 50 -15.82 9.18 -16.09
N CYS A 51 -16.07 9.71 -14.90
CA CYS A 51 -15.88 11.14 -14.62
C CYS A 51 -15.05 11.36 -13.36
N LYS A 52 -14.44 12.53 -13.28
CA LYS A 52 -13.94 13.11 -12.04
C LYS A 52 -15.04 13.92 -11.35
N ASP A 53 -15.23 13.76 -10.06
CA ASP A 53 -16.25 14.43 -9.26
C ASP A 53 -17.69 14.28 -9.81
N GLN A 54 -18.33 15.38 -10.21
CA GLN A 54 -19.65 15.38 -10.85
C GLN A 54 -19.51 15.21 -12.36
N CYS A 55 -20.28 14.31 -12.97
CA CYS A 55 -20.31 14.07 -14.43
C CYS A 55 -20.95 15.21 -15.24
N GLU A 56 -20.36 16.39 -15.16
CA GLU A 56 -20.61 17.53 -16.02
C GLU A 56 -19.65 17.51 -17.22
N ARG A 57 -19.94 18.30 -18.26
CA ARG A 57 -19.25 18.21 -19.57
C ARG A 57 -17.71 18.34 -19.50
N GLY A 58 -17.19 19.08 -18.51
CA GLY A 58 -15.74 19.27 -18.32
C GLY A 58 -15.04 18.16 -17.53
N ASN A 59 -15.81 17.26 -16.92
CA ASN A 59 -15.31 16.26 -15.97
C ASN A 59 -15.36 14.83 -16.52
N ILE A 60 -15.90 14.66 -17.74
CA ILE A 60 -15.96 13.37 -18.43
C ILE A 60 -14.56 13.04 -18.95
N LEU A 61 -14.02 11.91 -18.50
CA LEU A 61 -12.65 11.49 -18.83
C LEU A 61 -12.65 10.49 -20.00
N ILE A 62 -13.60 9.56 -19.98
CA ILE A 62 -13.81 8.57 -21.03
C ILE A 62 -15.28 8.10 -21.01
N GLU A 63 -15.87 7.95 -22.19
CA GLU A 63 -17.19 7.34 -22.38
C GLU A 63 -17.19 6.45 -23.62
N THR A 64 -17.92 5.34 -23.58
CA THR A 64 -18.07 4.48 -24.76
C THR A 64 -19.22 3.48 -24.59
N ALA A 65 -19.68 2.93 -25.71
CA ALA A 65 -20.53 1.74 -25.76
C ALA A 65 -19.74 0.45 -26.08
N ASN A 66 -18.43 0.56 -26.33
CA ASN A 66 -17.58 -0.56 -26.71
C ASN A 66 -17.08 -1.34 -25.50
N VAL A 67 -16.64 -2.57 -25.76
CA VAL A 67 -16.00 -3.46 -24.76
C VAL A 67 -14.64 -2.91 -24.33
N VAL A 68 -13.93 -2.20 -25.22
CA VAL A 68 -12.64 -1.58 -24.96
C VAL A 68 -12.66 -0.16 -25.52
N ALA A 69 -12.11 0.80 -24.77
CA ALA A 69 -11.88 2.15 -25.25
C ALA A 69 -10.66 2.80 -24.59
N GLN A 70 -10.14 3.82 -25.26
CA GLN A 70 -9.05 4.63 -24.79
C GLN A 70 -9.32 6.11 -25.11
N SER A 71 -9.02 6.98 -24.16
CA SER A 71 -9.07 8.44 -24.29
C SER A 71 -7.84 9.01 -23.59
N GLY A 72 -6.82 9.41 -24.36
CA GLY A 72 -5.55 9.87 -23.81
C GLY A 72 -4.91 8.87 -22.85
N ARG A 73 -4.72 9.27 -21.58
CA ARG A 73 -4.15 8.46 -20.49
C ARG A 73 -5.14 7.47 -19.87
N TYR A 74 -6.43 7.58 -20.19
CA TYR A 74 -7.51 6.75 -19.66
C TYR A 74 -7.77 5.56 -20.58
N PHE A 75 -7.83 4.37 -20.00
CA PHE A 75 -8.16 3.13 -20.68
C PHE A 75 -9.31 2.44 -19.96
N MET A 76 -10.11 1.70 -20.72
CA MET A 76 -11.32 1.10 -20.20
C MET A 76 -11.59 -0.23 -20.85
N THR A 77 -11.99 -1.21 -20.03
CA THR A 77 -12.50 -2.50 -20.49
C THR A 77 -13.77 -2.87 -19.76
N TYR A 78 -14.59 -3.70 -20.41
CA TYR A 78 -15.84 -4.18 -19.85
C TYR A 78 -15.99 -5.68 -20.06
N LYS A 79 -16.47 -6.38 -19.04
CA LYS A 79 -16.73 -7.82 -19.08
C LYS A 79 -18.08 -8.11 -18.46
N GLU A 80 -18.77 -9.10 -19.02
CA GLU A 80 -20.05 -9.59 -18.52
C GLU A 80 -19.89 -11.07 -18.12
N GLU A 81 -20.40 -11.40 -16.95
CA GLU A 81 -20.43 -12.75 -16.38
C GLU A 81 -21.88 -13.13 -16.10
N GLU A 82 -22.42 -14.12 -16.82
CA GLU A 82 -23.86 -14.38 -16.84
C GLU A 82 -24.36 -15.24 -15.67
N PHE A 83 -23.55 -16.17 -15.19
CA PHE A 83 -23.91 -17.11 -14.13
C PHE A 83 -22.85 -17.12 -13.02
N PRO A 84 -23.22 -17.22 -11.73
CA PRO A 84 -24.59 -17.37 -11.18
C PRO A 84 -25.33 -16.04 -10.92
N THR A 85 -24.68 -14.88 -11.04
CA THR A 85 -25.20 -13.61 -10.49
C THR A 85 -25.28 -12.43 -11.46
N ARG A 86 -25.20 -12.63 -12.78
CA ARG A 86 -25.19 -11.54 -13.80
C ARG A 86 -24.33 -10.34 -13.37
N HIS A 87 -23.03 -10.52 -13.40
CA HIS A 87 -22.06 -9.54 -12.94
C HIS A 87 -21.41 -8.84 -14.12
N ALA A 88 -21.32 -7.52 -14.08
CA ALA A 88 -20.62 -6.73 -15.08
C ALA A 88 -19.45 -6.01 -14.43
N VAL A 89 -18.24 -6.23 -14.96
CA VAL A 89 -17.02 -5.60 -14.47
C VAL A 89 -16.55 -4.57 -15.47
N PHE A 90 -16.55 -3.32 -15.03
CA PHE A 90 -16.04 -2.17 -15.77
C PHE A 90 -14.68 -1.79 -15.17
N SER A 91 -13.59 -2.21 -15.83
CA SER A 91 -12.22 -1.87 -15.40
C SER A 91 -11.76 -0.58 -16.06
N VAL A 92 -11.30 0.37 -15.24
CA VAL A 92 -10.77 1.67 -15.64
C VAL A 92 -9.29 1.71 -15.28
N SER A 93 -8.45 2.11 -16.22
CA SER A 93 -7.03 2.37 -15.96
C SER A 93 -6.67 3.82 -16.22
N ILE A 94 -5.86 4.40 -15.33
CA ILE A 94 -5.26 5.73 -15.49
C ILE A 94 -3.75 5.55 -15.47
N THR A 95 -3.09 6.01 -16.52
CA THR A 95 -1.63 5.89 -16.67
C THR A 95 -0.92 7.21 -16.39
N GLN A 96 0.34 7.19 -15.97
CA GLN A 96 1.17 8.38 -15.70
C GLN A 96 0.46 9.37 -14.75
N LEU A 97 0.08 8.87 -13.58
CA LEU A 97 -0.67 9.65 -12.58
C LEU A 97 0.04 10.95 -12.23
N GLU A 98 -0.72 12.03 -12.12
CA GLU A 98 -0.25 13.33 -11.62
C GLU A 98 -0.87 13.62 -10.26
N LYS A 99 -0.25 14.47 -9.43
CA LYS A 99 -0.89 14.92 -8.18
C LYS A 99 -2.30 15.49 -8.39
N SER A 100 -2.49 16.17 -9.52
CA SER A 100 -3.76 16.74 -9.98
C SER A 100 -4.84 15.68 -10.22
N ASP A 101 -4.48 14.40 -10.43
CA ASP A 101 -5.43 13.31 -10.63
C ASP A 101 -6.14 12.93 -9.32
N SER A 102 -5.66 13.38 -8.16
CA SER A 102 -6.34 13.16 -6.87
C SER A 102 -7.76 13.72 -6.89
N GLY A 103 -8.71 12.97 -6.35
CA GLY A 103 -10.12 13.36 -6.31
C GLY A 103 -11.08 12.17 -6.24
N LEU A 104 -12.38 12.49 -6.19
CA LEU A 104 -13.44 11.50 -6.29
C LEU A 104 -13.65 11.15 -7.76
N TYR A 105 -13.84 9.88 -8.06
CA TYR A 105 -14.20 9.39 -9.39
C TYR A 105 -15.52 8.67 -9.34
N ARG A 106 -16.26 8.70 -10.46
CA ARG A 106 -17.51 7.95 -10.61
C ARG A 106 -17.52 7.19 -11.93
N CYS A 107 -17.81 5.91 -11.83
CA CYS A 107 -18.11 5.01 -12.94
C CYS A 107 -19.63 4.91 -13.10
N TYR A 108 -20.16 5.35 -14.22
CA TYR A 108 -21.57 5.17 -14.55
C TYR A 108 -21.75 4.05 -15.57
N LEU A 109 -22.80 3.27 -15.36
CA LEU A 109 -23.32 2.32 -16.34
C LEU A 109 -24.69 2.84 -16.80
N ASP A 110 -24.90 2.98 -18.11
CA ASP A 110 -26.16 3.43 -18.72
C ASP A 110 -26.82 4.65 -18.04
N ARG A 111 -26.04 5.70 -17.71
CA ARG A 111 -26.49 6.91 -16.99
C ARG A 111 -27.80 7.52 -17.52
N ASN A 112 -28.02 7.48 -18.83
CA ASN A 112 -29.23 8.04 -19.45
C ASN A 112 -30.50 7.24 -19.09
N LEU A 113 -30.35 5.97 -18.73
CA LEU A 113 -31.44 5.10 -18.26
C LEU A 113 -31.62 5.24 -16.74
N ASP A 114 -30.52 5.24 -15.99
CA ASP A 114 -30.55 5.41 -14.53
C ASP A 114 -29.38 6.29 -14.05
N PRO A 115 -29.65 7.52 -13.57
CA PRO A 115 -28.61 8.42 -13.07
C PRO A 115 -28.05 7.99 -11.71
N TYR A 116 -28.61 6.98 -11.06
CA TYR A 116 -28.13 6.43 -9.79
C TYR A 116 -27.31 5.15 -9.96
N LEU A 117 -27.22 4.62 -11.19
CA LEU A 117 -26.43 3.43 -11.49
C LEU A 117 -24.94 3.80 -11.67
N PHE A 118 -24.27 4.06 -10.55
CA PHE A 118 -22.86 4.37 -10.51
C PHE A 118 -22.14 3.75 -9.32
N ASP A 119 -20.83 3.58 -9.47
CA ASP A 119 -19.89 3.27 -8.41
C ASP A 119 -18.89 4.42 -8.27
N SER A 120 -18.31 4.61 -7.08
CA SER A 120 -17.41 5.72 -6.81
C SER A 120 -16.19 5.32 -6.00
N PHE A 121 -15.03 5.87 -6.34
CA PHE A 121 -13.79 5.63 -5.63
C PHE A 121 -13.01 6.93 -5.42
N GLN A 122 -12.27 7.00 -4.31
CA GLN A 122 -11.35 8.09 -4.04
C GLN A 122 -9.97 7.72 -4.55
N LEU A 123 -9.34 8.61 -5.32
CA LEU A 123 -7.94 8.48 -5.71
C LEU A 123 -7.11 9.51 -4.97
N MET A 124 -6.03 9.06 -4.34
CA MET A 124 -5.02 9.92 -3.73
C MET A 124 -3.67 9.68 -4.41
N VAL A 125 -3.10 10.73 -5.03
CA VAL A 125 -1.80 10.69 -5.69
C VAL A 125 -0.80 11.55 -4.91
N THR A 126 0.37 10.99 -4.61
CA THR A 126 1.43 11.63 -3.82
C THR A 126 2.77 11.63 -4.57
N GLU A 127 3.61 12.60 -4.22
CA GLU A 127 4.99 12.67 -4.71
C GLU A 127 5.86 11.65 -3.95
N GLY A 128 5.99 10.45 -4.51
CA GLY A 128 7.03 9.47 -4.16
C GLY A 128 6.89 8.74 -2.82
N GLU A 129 7.43 7.52 -2.82
CA GLU A 129 7.56 6.51 -1.75
C GLU A 129 8.09 7.00 -0.38
N ARG A 130 8.51 8.27 -0.28
CA ARG A 130 9.16 8.82 0.91
C ARG A 130 8.25 8.86 2.12
N MET A 131 6.94 9.01 1.92
CA MET A 131 6.01 9.06 3.05
C MET A 131 5.96 7.69 3.74
N CYS A 132 5.59 6.62 3.00
CA CYS A 132 5.44 5.30 3.60
C CYS A 132 6.77 4.65 4.02
N ASN A 133 7.85 4.81 3.23
CA ASN A 133 9.15 4.24 3.58
C ASN A 133 9.76 4.90 4.82
N LEU A 134 9.52 6.20 5.03
CA LEU A 134 9.97 6.87 6.26
C LEU A 134 9.18 6.37 7.47
N PHE A 135 7.86 6.18 7.32
CA PHE A 135 7.03 5.65 8.40
C PHE A 135 7.41 4.21 8.78
N THR A 136 7.62 3.31 7.82
CA THR A 136 8.05 1.93 8.10
C THR A 136 9.43 1.89 8.76
N SER A 137 10.38 2.72 8.30
CA SER A 137 11.73 2.80 8.86
C SER A 137 11.74 3.35 10.29
N VAL A 138 10.99 4.42 10.57
CA VAL A 138 10.87 4.99 11.92
C VAL A 138 10.22 3.99 12.88
N MET A 139 9.20 3.27 12.43
CA MET A 139 8.57 2.23 13.26
C MET A 139 9.52 1.07 13.56
N PHE A 140 10.34 0.64 12.61
CA PHE A 140 11.35 -0.39 12.83
C PHE A 140 12.38 0.02 13.89
N LEU A 141 12.81 1.28 13.89
CA LEU A 141 13.70 1.85 14.90
C LEU A 141 13.04 1.86 16.28
N ILE A 142 11.78 2.27 16.37
CA ILE A 142 11.00 2.29 17.61
C ILE A 142 10.89 0.88 18.21
N VAL A 143 10.55 -0.13 17.40
CA VAL A 143 10.47 -1.54 17.84
C VAL A 143 11.83 -2.04 18.33
N SER A 144 12.91 -1.71 17.63
CA SER A 144 14.28 -2.08 18.00
C SER A 144 14.71 -1.46 19.33
N LEU A 145 14.38 -0.18 19.57
CA LEU A 145 14.61 0.53 20.83
C LEU A 145 13.87 -0.13 22.00
N PHE A 146 12.60 -0.48 21.80
CA PHE A 146 11.83 -1.19 22.82
C PHE A 146 12.38 -2.60 23.09
N ALA A 147 12.79 -3.34 22.06
CA ALA A 147 13.44 -4.64 22.22
C ALA A 147 14.74 -4.53 23.02
N ALA A 148 15.58 -3.53 22.76
CA ALA A 148 16.83 -3.30 23.49
C ALA A 148 16.60 -2.99 24.97
N SER A 149 15.54 -2.25 25.32
CA SER A 149 15.19 -1.94 26.73
C SER A 149 14.79 -3.18 27.55
N THR A 150 14.54 -4.32 26.91
CA THR A 150 14.19 -5.58 27.58
C THR A 150 15.39 -6.37 28.08
N LEU A 151 16.58 -6.08 27.57
CA LEU A 151 17.85 -6.54 28.10
C LEU A 151 18.23 -5.59 29.25
N GLY A 152 17.75 -5.87 30.45
CA GLY A 152 18.11 -5.09 31.64
C GLY A 152 19.65 -5.04 31.82
N PRO A 153 20.17 -4.04 32.54
CA PRO A 153 21.60 -3.96 32.80
C PRO A 153 22.07 -5.26 33.46
N GLN A 154 22.96 -5.99 32.79
CA GLN A 154 23.71 -7.03 33.47
C GLN A 154 24.49 -6.33 34.58
N SER A 155 24.19 -6.67 35.83
CA SER A 155 24.96 -6.20 36.97
C SER A 155 26.43 -6.55 36.73
N LEU A 156 27.23 -5.53 36.43
CA LEU A 156 28.68 -5.62 36.34
C LEU A 156 29.20 -5.91 37.74
N SER A 157 29.33 -7.19 38.09
CA SER A 157 30.08 -7.60 39.27
C SER A 157 31.57 -7.48 38.95
N THR A 158 32.17 -6.40 39.43
CA THR A 158 33.61 -6.18 39.49
C THR A 158 34.27 -7.31 40.29
N SER A 159 35.07 -8.16 39.63
CA SER A 159 36.17 -8.85 40.28
C SER A 159 37.46 -8.55 39.53
N THR A 160 38.33 -7.84 40.23
CA THR A 160 39.67 -7.45 39.81
C THR A 160 40.56 -8.68 39.74
N THR A 161 41.10 -9.01 38.57
CA THR A 161 42.41 -9.66 38.48
C THR A 161 43.15 -9.25 37.20
N ILE A 162 44.35 -8.72 37.40
CA ILE A 162 45.27 -8.16 36.41
C ILE A 162 45.93 -9.27 35.59
N SER A 163 45.88 -9.20 34.25
CA SER A 163 46.91 -9.76 33.34
C SER A 163 46.68 -9.40 31.85
N LYS A 164 47.50 -8.45 31.35
CA LYS A 164 48.04 -8.22 29.97
C LYS A 164 47.19 -8.41 28.67
N GLN A 165 46.98 -7.26 27.99
CA GLN A 165 47.06 -6.91 26.53
C GLN A 165 46.19 -7.65 25.45
N PRO A 166 45.75 -7.01 24.33
CA PRO A 166 44.52 -7.32 23.60
C PRO A 166 44.72 -8.10 22.30
N GLU A 167 43.66 -8.75 21.80
CA GLU A 167 43.28 -8.68 20.38
C GLU A 167 41.86 -9.20 20.13
N ILE A 168 41.25 -8.64 19.10
CA ILE A 168 39.83 -8.63 18.74
C ILE A 168 39.41 -9.97 18.12
N THR A 169 38.32 -10.58 18.59
CA THR A 169 37.60 -11.64 17.85
C THR A 169 36.15 -11.25 17.66
N PHE A 170 35.94 -10.32 16.73
CA PHE A 170 34.62 -9.81 16.32
C PHE A 170 34.10 -10.61 15.12
N LEU A 171 33.96 -11.93 15.21
CA LEU A 171 33.69 -12.75 14.02
C LEU A 171 32.67 -13.89 14.15
N ASN A 172 32.00 -14.10 15.29
CA ASN A 172 31.12 -15.27 15.48
C ASN A 172 29.67 -14.96 15.90
N SER A 173 29.08 -13.86 15.42
CA SER A 173 27.63 -13.62 15.58
C SER A 173 26.85 -14.06 14.35
N GLY A 174 25.91 -14.99 14.52
CA GLY A 174 25.02 -15.50 13.48
C GLY A 174 24.17 -14.42 12.79
N ALA A 175 24.06 -13.23 13.39
CA ALA A 175 23.40 -12.07 12.77
C ALA A 175 24.14 -11.58 11.51
N LEU A 176 25.48 -11.64 11.50
CA LEU A 176 26.29 -11.15 10.38
C LEU A 176 26.24 -12.12 9.18
N LYS A 177 26.09 -13.43 9.44
CA LYS A 177 25.83 -14.43 8.39
C LYS A 177 24.48 -14.17 7.71
N TYR A 178 23.46 -13.79 8.47
CA TYR A 178 22.14 -13.48 7.92
C TYR A 178 22.18 -12.19 7.09
N ILE A 179 22.86 -11.15 7.57
CA ILE A 179 23.01 -9.88 6.86
C ILE A 179 23.79 -10.06 5.55
N LEU A 180 24.90 -10.82 5.55
CA LEU A 180 25.68 -11.09 4.34
C LEU A 180 24.92 -11.95 3.32
N GLN A 181 24.09 -12.88 3.78
CA GLN A 181 23.28 -13.74 2.91
C GLN A 181 22.11 -12.97 2.26
N VAL A 182 21.59 -11.95 2.93
CA VAL A 182 20.57 -11.05 2.36
C VAL A 182 21.21 -10.08 1.35
N ILE A 183 22.43 -9.61 1.59
CA ILE A 183 23.14 -8.71 0.66
C ILE A 183 23.59 -9.45 -0.62
N SER A 184 23.90 -10.76 -0.56
CA SER A 184 24.35 -11.52 -1.73
C SER A 184 23.22 -12.01 -2.65
N LEU A 185 21.95 -11.81 -2.29
CA LEU A 185 20.79 -12.28 -3.08
C LEU A 185 20.20 -11.20 -4.01
N ASN A 186 20.86 -10.05 -4.11
CA ASN A 186 20.49 -9.01 -5.06
C ASN A 186 21.55 -8.88 -6.16
N PRO A 187 21.56 -9.76 -7.19
CA PRO A 187 22.21 -9.41 -8.44
C PRO A 187 21.26 -8.48 -9.21
N GLU A 188 21.77 -7.32 -9.60
CA GLU A 188 21.16 -6.54 -10.67
C GLU A 188 20.91 -7.41 -11.90
N THR A 189 19.63 -7.56 -12.26
CA THR A 189 19.08 -7.58 -13.62
C THR A 189 17.59 -7.25 -13.54
#